data_AF-A0A3A0E9H3-F1
#
_entry.id   AF-A0A3A0E9H3-F1
#
_cell.length_a   1.000
_cell.length_b   1.000
_cell.length_c   1.000
_cell.angle_alpha   90.00
_cell.angle_beta   90.00
_cell.angle_gamma   90.00
#
_symmetry.space_group_name_H-M   'P 1'
#
loop_
_entity.id
_entity.type
_entity.pdbx_description
1 polymer ?
#
loop_
_entity_poly.entity_id
_entity_poly.type
_entity_poly.pdbx_seq_one_letter_code
_entity_poly.pdbx_strand_id
1 'polypeptide(L)'
;MPPYKTGFLHWLSVAALTAAWATTSPLGAYPVSASFTLDPAQSSLAVQASAFIGSDSDVKPLAGSVDALFDFGASGAFPPSALVTVSDANITPTGAYNLDLGFPPLLGVRITASNLRATVATPAPPGTMTKTPAPGGVYRFDASQFLLTVDAGSIAVSGVVNQTIDLAQTPASGSPAPGTFGTVSFVAGGTVGPYTRIDAELDIPIQIVDVVEAGGVSVDVTLTAHIRGDASFYVALAGVPGDFDQDGDVDATDLPILKANFGLASGATASTGDADGDADADGHDFLAWQSRFATLPPPAAARAVVAVPEPTSVLAAIVCLLPMASRRLRGLAA
;
A
#
# COMPACT_ATOMS: atom_id res chain seq x y z
N MET A 1 -7.71 -61.98 -31.84
CA MET A 1 -9.13 -61.60 -31.64
C MET A 1 -9.34 -61.33 -30.15
N PRO A 2 -9.94 -60.20 -29.76
CA PRO A 2 -9.91 -59.60 -28.41
C PRO A 2 -11.13 -60.01 -27.56
N PRO A 3 -11.29 -59.45 -26.34
CA PRO A 3 -12.10 -58.23 -26.25
C PRO A 3 -11.54 -57.11 -25.36
N TYR A 4 -11.88 -55.88 -25.78
CA TYR A 4 -11.73 -54.62 -25.09
C TYR A 4 -12.70 -54.49 -23.89
N LYS A 5 -12.27 -53.84 -22.80
CA LYS A 5 -13.11 -52.93 -22.02
C LYS A 5 -12.32 -51.69 -21.60
N THR A 6 -12.91 -50.55 -21.94
CA THR A 6 -12.49 -49.16 -21.78
C THR A 6 -12.93 -48.55 -20.44
N GLY A 7 -12.20 -47.53 -19.96
CA GLY A 7 -12.65 -46.53 -18.96
C GLY A 7 -11.48 -45.93 -18.17
N PHE A 8 -10.83 -44.86 -18.64
CA PHE A 8 -11.05 -43.43 -18.32
C PHE A 8 -10.40 -42.94 -16.99
N LEU A 9 -9.48 -41.96 -17.12
CA LEU A 9 -8.95 -40.98 -16.12
C LEU A 9 -8.02 -41.55 -15.02
N HIS A 10 -6.93 -40.94 -14.55
CA HIS A 10 -6.36 -39.59 -14.62
C HIS A 10 -4.84 -39.68 -14.38
N TRP A 11 -4.10 -38.69 -14.87
CA TRP A 11 -2.67 -38.50 -14.64
C TRP A 11 -2.35 -38.24 -13.15
N LEU A 12 -1.59 -39.15 -12.53
CA LEU A 12 -0.75 -38.96 -11.34
C LEU A 12 0.44 -39.90 -11.64
N SER A 13 1.68 -39.48 -11.84
CA SER A 13 2.46 -38.59 -11.02
C SER A 13 3.69 -38.20 -11.84
N VAL A 14 3.87 -36.92 -12.14
CA VAL A 14 5.13 -36.36 -12.65
C VAL A 14 5.47 -35.20 -11.74
N ALA A 15 6.75 -35.10 -11.35
CA ALA A 15 7.35 -34.17 -10.38
C ALA A 15 7.34 -34.60 -8.90
N ALA A 16 7.79 -35.82 -8.62
CA ALA A 16 8.69 -36.03 -7.48
C ALA A 16 10.12 -35.99 -8.04
N LEU A 17 10.74 -34.80 -8.06
CA LEU A 17 12.13 -34.62 -8.43
C LEU A 17 12.82 -33.73 -7.39
N THR A 18 13.67 -34.38 -6.59
CA THR A 18 14.85 -33.82 -5.90
C THR A 18 14.67 -32.60 -5.00
N ALA A 19 14.22 -32.83 -3.77
CA ALA A 19 14.61 -32.00 -2.63
C ALA A 19 15.62 -32.79 -1.79
N ALA A 20 16.89 -32.71 -2.18
CA ALA A 20 18.01 -33.21 -1.39
C ALA A 20 19.19 -32.26 -1.58
N TRP A 21 19.62 -31.66 -0.46
CA TRP A 21 20.84 -30.88 -0.24
C TRP A 21 20.89 -29.45 -0.82
N ALA A 22 20.38 -28.50 -0.06
CA ALA A 22 20.94 -27.16 0.12
C ALA A 22 20.49 -26.66 1.50
N THR A 23 21.21 -27.06 2.54
CA THR A 23 21.15 -26.38 3.84
C THR A 23 22.25 -25.32 3.83
N THR A 24 21.85 -24.07 4.12
CA THR A 24 22.64 -22.80 4.21
C THR A 24 23.17 -22.31 2.87
N SER A 25 22.84 -21.12 2.34
CA SER A 25 22.72 -19.80 2.99
C SER A 25 21.48 -19.01 2.53
N PRO A 26 20.69 -18.38 3.42
CA PRO A 26 19.50 -17.66 3.01
C PRO A 26 19.92 -16.29 2.49
N LEU A 27 20.14 -16.18 1.19
CA LEU A 27 20.07 -14.91 0.51
C LEU A 27 18.70 -14.30 0.83
N GLY A 28 18.70 -13.27 1.69
CA GLY A 28 17.51 -12.69 2.28
C GLY A 28 16.80 -11.72 1.32
N ALA A 29 15.53 -11.43 1.58
CA ALA A 29 14.89 -10.29 0.93
C ALA A 29 15.35 -9.02 1.66
N TYR A 30 15.99 -8.10 0.94
CA TYR A 30 16.36 -6.80 1.48
C TYR A 30 15.11 -5.94 1.74
N PRO A 31 15.16 -4.98 2.67
CA PRO A 31 14.08 -4.02 2.88
C PRO A 31 13.77 -3.23 1.61
N VAL A 32 12.50 -3.18 1.20
CA VAL A 32 12.09 -2.48 -0.03
C VAL A 32 11.26 -1.25 0.27
N SER A 33 11.71 -0.11 -0.25
CA SER A 33 10.96 1.15 -0.25
C SER A 33 9.96 1.17 -1.39
N ALA A 34 8.71 1.54 -1.08
CA ALA A 34 7.64 1.68 -2.05
C ALA A 34 6.84 2.97 -1.79
N SER A 35 6.54 3.70 -2.85
CA SER A 35 5.65 4.86 -2.82
C SER A 35 4.28 4.47 -3.35
N PHE A 36 3.29 4.44 -2.46
CA PHE A 36 1.89 4.17 -2.80
C PHE A 36 1.23 5.45 -3.26
N THR A 37 0.65 5.43 -4.45
CA THR A 37 -0.21 6.53 -4.92
C THR A 37 -1.63 6.25 -4.49
N LEU A 38 -2.28 7.21 -3.82
CA LEU A 38 -3.68 7.06 -3.41
C LEU A 38 -4.60 7.13 -4.63
N ASP A 39 -5.57 6.22 -4.70
CA ASP A 39 -6.66 6.27 -5.69
C ASP A 39 -7.81 7.11 -5.12
N PRO A 40 -8.10 8.31 -5.68
CA PRO A 40 -9.20 9.16 -5.19
C PRO A 40 -10.58 8.56 -5.45
N ALA A 41 -10.72 7.62 -6.38
CA ALA A 41 -12.00 6.95 -6.61
C ALA A 41 -12.32 5.91 -5.53
N GLN A 42 -11.31 5.45 -4.79
CA GLN A 42 -11.43 4.42 -3.76
C GLN A 42 -11.06 4.90 -2.35
N SER A 43 -10.38 6.04 -2.26
CA SER A 43 -9.99 6.66 -1.00
C SER A 43 -10.93 7.81 -0.64
N SER A 44 -11.46 7.80 0.57
CA SER A 44 -12.36 8.86 1.04
C SER A 44 -12.23 9.07 2.54
N LEU A 45 -12.51 10.30 2.97
CA LEU A 45 -12.69 10.66 4.37
C LEU A 45 -14.07 11.27 4.54
N ALA A 46 -14.89 10.60 5.36
CA ALA A 46 -16.15 11.08 5.87
C ALA A 46 -15.92 11.75 7.24
N VAL A 47 -16.42 12.97 7.38
CA VAL A 47 -16.46 13.70 8.64
C VAL A 47 -17.91 13.85 9.03
N GLN A 48 -18.25 13.41 10.22
CA GLN A 48 -19.55 13.62 10.84
C GLN A 48 -19.36 14.43 12.12
N ALA A 49 -20.19 15.46 12.29
CA ALA A 49 -20.24 16.23 13.53
C ALA A 49 -21.67 16.23 14.06
N SER A 50 -21.82 16.10 15.37
CA SER A 50 -23.12 16.18 16.05
C SER A 50 -23.02 16.94 17.36
N ALA A 51 -24.04 17.74 17.63
CA ALA A 51 -24.24 18.46 18.88
C ALA A 51 -25.74 18.45 19.23
N PHE A 52 -26.11 18.98 20.39
CA PHE A 52 -27.53 19.04 20.80
C PHE A 52 -28.43 19.82 19.82
N ILE A 53 -27.83 20.71 19.02
CA ILE A 53 -28.50 21.56 18.04
C ILE A 53 -28.71 20.91 16.67
N GLY A 54 -28.09 19.75 16.42
CA GLY A 54 -28.16 19.05 15.14
C GLY A 54 -26.88 18.31 14.79
N SER A 55 -26.90 17.63 13.65
CA SER A 55 -25.75 16.93 13.09
C SER A 55 -25.65 17.17 11.59
N ASP A 56 -24.44 17.09 11.08
CA ASP A 56 -24.15 17.14 9.64
C ASP A 56 -22.96 16.26 9.31
N SER A 57 -22.82 15.91 8.04
CA SER A 57 -21.71 15.11 7.55
C SER A 57 -21.31 15.50 6.14
N ASP A 58 -20.02 15.45 5.86
CA ASP A 58 -19.48 15.69 4.52
C ASP A 58 -18.38 14.66 4.22
N VAL A 59 -18.27 14.28 2.96
CA VAL A 59 -17.35 13.24 2.48
C VAL A 59 -16.53 13.82 1.35
N LYS A 60 -15.21 13.62 1.39
CA LYS A 60 -14.31 14.01 0.30
C LYS A 60 -13.41 12.86 -0.11
N PRO A 61 -13.18 12.70 -1.43
CA PRO A 61 -12.10 11.88 -1.94
C PRO A 61 -10.75 12.32 -1.38
N LEU A 62 -9.84 11.36 -1.17
CA LEU A 62 -8.47 11.61 -0.74
C LEU A 62 -7.50 11.37 -1.91
N ALA A 63 -6.48 12.21 -2.02
CA ALA A 63 -5.40 12.06 -2.99
C ALA A 63 -4.04 12.22 -2.30
N GLY A 64 -2.99 11.79 -2.98
CA GLY A 64 -1.60 11.96 -2.54
C GLY A 64 -0.82 10.65 -2.51
N SER A 65 0.11 10.51 -1.56
CA SER A 65 1.00 9.35 -1.48
C SER A 65 1.32 8.90 -0.06
N VAL A 66 1.73 7.64 0.09
CA VAL A 66 2.31 7.07 1.31
C VAL A 66 3.59 6.33 0.94
N ASP A 67 4.70 6.70 1.56
CA ASP A 67 5.98 6.02 1.40
C ASP A 67 6.18 5.04 2.56
N ALA A 68 6.44 3.78 2.21
CA ALA A 68 6.65 2.72 3.17
C ALA A 68 7.86 1.86 2.82
N LEU A 69 8.58 1.46 3.85
CA LEU A 69 9.64 0.45 3.82
C LEU A 69 9.07 -0.87 4.33
N PHE A 70 9.17 -1.92 3.52
CA PHE A 70 8.80 -3.29 3.92
C PHE A 70 10.04 -4.15 4.11
N ASP A 71 10.11 -4.83 5.24
CA ASP A 71 11.19 -5.77 5.53
C ASP A 71 10.59 -7.16 5.78
N PHE A 72 10.88 -8.09 4.85
CA PHE A 72 10.43 -9.47 4.88
C PHE A 72 11.46 -10.42 5.51
N GLY A 73 12.58 -9.89 6.00
CA GLY A 73 13.67 -10.65 6.58
C GLY A 73 14.32 -11.64 5.62
N ALA A 74 15.16 -12.52 6.19
CA ALA A 74 16.04 -13.37 5.41
C ALA A 74 15.36 -14.61 4.78
N SER A 75 14.04 -14.77 4.79
CA SER A 75 13.41 -16.08 4.50
C SER A 75 13.39 -16.51 3.03
N GLY A 76 13.95 -15.75 2.09
CA GLY A 76 13.91 -16.12 0.67
C GLY A 76 12.50 -16.03 0.03
N ALA A 77 11.50 -15.65 0.83
CA ALA A 77 10.07 -15.79 0.58
C ALA A 77 9.27 -14.89 1.53
N PHE A 78 7.97 -14.69 1.24
CA PHE A 78 7.03 -13.96 2.11
C PHE A 78 6.81 -14.68 3.47
N PRO A 79 7.41 -14.21 4.57
CA PRO A 79 7.36 -14.87 5.89
C PRO A 79 5.98 -14.78 6.55
N PRO A 80 5.69 -15.58 7.59
CA PRO A 80 4.45 -15.45 8.39
C PRO A 80 4.27 -14.07 9.05
N SER A 81 5.37 -13.37 9.34
CA SER A 81 5.39 -12.02 9.91
C SER A 81 6.48 -11.20 9.23
N ALA A 82 6.20 -9.93 8.98
CA ALA A 82 7.12 -8.99 8.37
C ALA A 82 7.00 -7.62 9.04
N LEU A 83 7.91 -6.73 8.70
CA LEU A 83 8.03 -5.41 9.29
C LEU A 83 7.64 -4.33 8.27
N VAL A 84 7.05 -3.25 8.77
CA VAL A 84 6.65 -2.10 7.94
C VAL A 84 6.97 -0.79 8.66
N THR A 85 7.59 0.14 7.95
CA THR A 85 7.83 1.50 8.44
C THR A 85 7.27 2.48 7.43
N VAL A 86 6.34 3.34 7.85
CA VAL A 86 5.89 4.47 7.02
C VAL A 86 6.86 5.62 7.25
N SER A 87 7.57 6.02 6.19
CA SER A 87 8.62 7.04 6.25
C SER A 87 8.10 8.44 5.95
N ASP A 88 7.09 8.55 5.09
CA ASP A 88 6.41 9.80 4.78
C ASP A 88 5.00 9.51 4.28
N ALA A 89 4.09 10.47 4.42
CA ALA A 89 2.80 10.45 3.74
C ALA A 89 2.33 11.87 3.50
N ASN A 90 1.75 12.08 2.32
CA ASN A 90 1.11 13.33 1.95
C ASN A 90 -0.31 13.03 1.51
N ILE A 91 -1.28 13.18 2.41
CA ILE A 91 -2.69 12.85 2.16
C ILE A 91 -3.50 14.14 2.18
N THR A 92 -4.21 14.43 1.11
CA THR A 92 -5.02 15.65 0.97
C THR A 92 -6.44 15.31 0.51
N PRO A 93 -7.47 15.79 1.21
CA PRO A 93 -8.83 15.82 0.68
C PRO A 93 -8.91 16.69 -0.58
N THR A 94 -9.67 16.25 -1.57
CA THR A 94 -9.83 16.95 -2.87
C THR A 94 -10.66 18.23 -2.79
N GLY A 95 -11.21 18.57 -1.62
CA GLY A 95 -12.00 19.78 -1.41
C GLY A 95 -12.18 20.12 0.06
N ALA A 96 -12.77 21.28 0.32
CA ALA A 96 -13.10 21.73 1.67
C ALA A 96 -14.32 20.98 2.23
N TYR A 97 -14.28 20.66 3.51
CA TYR A 97 -15.44 20.16 4.26
C TYR A 97 -16.31 21.34 4.68
N ASN A 98 -17.62 21.18 4.57
CA ASN A 98 -18.59 22.15 5.07
C ASN A 98 -19.66 21.41 5.88
N LEU A 99 -19.80 21.77 7.15
CA LEU A 99 -20.75 21.17 8.07
C LEU A 99 -21.60 22.28 8.71
N ASP A 100 -22.92 22.15 8.66
CA ASP A 100 -23.87 23.05 9.28
C ASP A 100 -24.55 22.37 10.47
N LEU A 101 -24.16 22.77 11.69
CA LEU A 101 -24.79 22.28 12.91
C LEU A 101 -25.93 23.23 13.31
N GLY A 102 -27.17 22.73 13.24
CA GLY A 102 -28.37 23.51 13.52
C GLY A 102 -28.81 24.37 12.33
N PHE A 103 -29.21 25.61 12.59
CA PHE A 103 -29.74 26.54 11.59
C PHE A 103 -28.93 27.85 11.53
N PRO A 104 -27.67 27.82 11.02
CA PRO A 104 -26.88 29.03 10.83
C PRO A 104 -27.54 30.00 9.82
N PRO A 105 -27.37 31.34 9.97
CA PRO A 105 -26.50 32.00 10.95
C PRO A 105 -27.20 32.32 12.30
N LEU A 106 -28.50 32.08 12.43
CA LEU A 106 -29.28 32.54 13.60
C LEU A 106 -29.14 31.61 14.82
N LEU A 107 -29.26 30.30 14.62
CA LEU A 107 -29.22 29.29 15.69
C LEU A 107 -28.43 28.07 15.22
N GLY A 108 -27.14 28.28 14.94
CA GLY A 108 -26.24 27.24 14.49
C GLY A 108 -24.83 27.74 14.22
N VAL A 109 -23.94 26.81 13.90
CA VAL A 109 -22.58 27.10 13.47
C VAL A 109 -22.32 26.42 12.13
N ARG A 110 -21.60 27.13 11.26
CA ARG A 110 -21.01 26.58 10.05
C ARG A 110 -19.54 26.33 10.29
N ILE A 111 -19.11 25.10 10.08
CA ILE A 111 -17.72 24.65 10.18
C ILE A 111 -17.22 24.40 8.76
N THR A 112 -16.17 25.11 8.37
CA THR A 112 -15.50 24.93 7.09
C THR A 112 -14.05 24.54 7.33
N ALA A 113 -13.64 23.35 6.89
CA ALA A 113 -12.26 22.90 6.96
C ALA A 113 -11.65 22.88 5.56
N SER A 114 -10.57 23.61 5.33
CA SER A 114 -10.01 23.85 3.98
C SER A 114 -8.50 23.66 3.95
N ASN A 115 -7.98 23.30 2.78
CA ASN A 115 -6.55 23.10 2.53
C ASN A 115 -5.91 22.09 3.49
N LEU A 116 -6.68 21.09 3.90
CA LEU A 116 -6.23 20.07 4.83
C LEU A 116 -5.15 19.21 4.19
N ARG A 117 -4.11 18.94 4.96
CA ARG A 117 -3.08 17.96 4.62
C ARG A 117 -2.81 17.13 5.87
N ALA A 118 -2.70 15.82 5.66
CA ALA A 118 -2.37 14.88 6.70
C ALA A 118 -1.09 14.12 6.35
N THR A 119 -0.32 13.84 7.38
CA THR A 119 0.87 12.99 7.38
C THR A 119 0.59 11.74 8.22
N VAL A 120 1.30 10.66 7.93
CA VAL A 120 1.19 9.39 8.64
C VAL A 120 2.59 8.98 9.05
N ALA A 121 2.75 8.57 10.30
CA ALA A 121 4.02 8.07 10.82
C ALA A 121 3.81 6.79 11.62
N THR A 122 4.82 5.93 11.64
CA THR A 122 4.91 4.80 12.57
C THR A 122 5.61 5.30 13.85
N PRO A 123 4.93 5.45 15.01
CA PRO A 123 5.52 6.09 16.19
C PRO A 123 6.68 5.31 16.83
N ALA A 124 6.68 3.98 16.68
CA ALA A 124 7.75 3.10 17.10
C ALA A 124 8.13 2.18 15.93
N PRO A 125 8.88 2.69 14.93
CA PRO A 125 9.28 1.89 13.79
C PRO A 125 10.33 0.84 14.21
N PRO A 126 10.32 -0.35 13.61
CA PRO A 126 9.35 -0.82 12.63
C PRO A 126 8.05 -1.32 13.26
N GLY A 127 6.95 -1.08 12.56
CA GLY A 127 5.66 -1.73 12.79
C GLY A 127 5.67 -3.19 12.35
N THR A 128 4.65 -3.95 12.73
CA THR A 128 4.54 -5.38 12.41
C THR A 128 3.31 -5.68 11.56
N MET A 129 3.49 -6.59 10.60
CA MET A 129 2.42 -7.12 9.77
C MET A 129 2.45 -8.65 9.76
N THR A 130 1.28 -9.27 9.82
CA THR A 130 1.11 -10.72 9.89
C THR A 130 0.46 -11.23 8.63
N LYS A 131 1.06 -12.25 8.02
CA LYS A 131 0.53 -12.88 6.81
C LYS A 131 -0.80 -13.55 7.13
N THR A 132 -1.79 -13.29 6.29
CA THR A 132 -3.10 -13.92 6.42
C THR A 132 -3.08 -15.34 5.85
N PRO A 133 -4.03 -16.21 6.23
CA PRO A 133 -4.19 -17.54 5.62
C PRO A 133 -4.69 -17.51 4.16
N ALA A 134 -5.03 -16.33 3.64
CA ALA A 134 -5.54 -16.19 2.28
C ALA A 134 -4.46 -16.56 1.26
N PRO A 135 -4.83 -17.11 0.08
CA PRO A 135 -3.88 -17.33 -1.01
C PRO A 135 -3.19 -16.02 -1.39
N GLY A 136 -1.86 -16.05 -1.57
CA GLY A 136 -1.06 -14.89 -1.98
C GLY A 136 -0.24 -14.25 -0.86
N GLY A 137 0.32 -13.07 -1.14
CA GLY A 137 1.12 -12.28 -0.22
C GLY A 137 0.29 -11.25 0.53
N VAL A 138 -0.83 -11.66 1.15
CA VAL A 138 -1.70 -10.71 1.88
C VAL A 138 -1.28 -10.65 3.34
N TYR A 139 -0.89 -9.46 3.79
CA TYR A 139 -0.55 -9.16 5.17
C TYR A 139 -1.61 -8.27 5.79
N ARG A 140 -1.80 -8.44 7.10
CA ARG A 140 -2.67 -7.63 7.93
C ARG A 140 -1.85 -6.94 9.01
N PHE A 141 -2.15 -5.70 9.29
CA PHE A 141 -1.51 -4.91 10.34
C PHE A 141 -2.57 -4.21 11.18
N ASP A 142 -2.28 -3.98 12.46
CA ASP A 142 -3.14 -3.16 13.31
C ASP A 142 -2.89 -1.69 13.00
N ALA A 143 -3.89 -0.98 12.49
CA ALA A 143 -3.78 0.41 12.07
C ALA A 143 -3.48 1.36 13.25
N SER A 144 -3.72 0.94 14.51
CA SER A 144 -3.34 1.70 15.70
C SER A 144 -1.83 1.89 15.86
N GLN A 145 -1.01 1.11 15.13
CA GLN A 145 0.44 1.32 15.09
C GLN A 145 0.86 2.54 14.27
N PHE A 146 -0.08 3.21 13.60
CA PHE A 146 0.17 4.44 12.85
C PHE A 146 -0.46 5.63 13.53
N LEU A 147 0.25 6.76 13.51
CA LEU A 147 -0.24 8.05 13.96
C LEU A 147 -0.54 8.89 12.72
N LEU A 148 -1.80 9.32 12.60
CA LEU A 148 -2.22 10.32 11.62
C LEU A 148 -2.09 11.69 12.26
N THR A 149 -1.52 12.64 11.53
CA THR A 149 -1.44 14.04 11.95
C THR A 149 -1.92 14.95 10.83
N VAL A 150 -2.89 15.81 11.10
CA VAL A 150 -3.32 16.89 10.22
C VAL A 150 -2.59 18.16 10.67
N ASP A 151 -1.62 18.59 9.88
CA ASP A 151 -0.66 19.65 10.23
C ASP A 151 -0.68 20.83 9.26
N ALA A 152 -1.65 20.88 8.35
CA ALA A 152 -1.87 22.03 7.49
C ALA A 152 -3.36 22.25 7.22
N GLY A 153 -3.66 23.48 6.79
CA GLY A 153 -5.01 23.93 6.51
C GLY A 153 -5.62 24.70 7.68
N SER A 154 -6.88 25.04 7.53
CA SER A 154 -7.60 25.85 8.51
C SER A 154 -9.00 25.34 8.76
N ILE A 155 -9.44 25.40 10.00
CA ILE A 155 -10.82 25.18 10.39
C ILE A 155 -11.43 26.52 10.76
N ALA A 156 -12.38 26.99 9.98
CA ALA A 156 -13.15 28.19 10.24
C ALA A 156 -14.53 27.82 10.79
N VAL A 157 -14.89 28.40 11.93
CA VAL A 157 -16.22 28.29 12.52
C VAL A 157 -16.88 29.67 12.43
N SER A 158 -18.10 29.72 11.91
CA SER A 158 -18.87 30.97 11.78
C SER A 158 -20.32 30.81 12.24
N GLY A 159 -20.91 31.87 12.80
CA GLY A 159 -22.28 31.86 13.33
C GLY A 159 -22.34 32.55 14.68
N VAL A 160 -22.73 31.81 15.72
CA VAL A 160 -22.80 32.34 17.10
C VAL A 160 -21.42 32.70 17.65
N VAL A 161 -20.40 31.92 17.29
CA VAL A 161 -18.98 32.20 17.59
C VAL A 161 -18.20 32.14 16.28
N ASN A 162 -17.39 33.18 16.04
CA ASN A 162 -16.47 33.19 14.91
C ASN A 162 -15.07 32.86 15.41
N GLN A 163 -14.49 31.78 14.87
CA GLN A 163 -13.15 31.34 15.21
C GLN A 163 -12.46 30.79 13.96
N THR A 164 -11.15 30.91 13.90
CA THR A 164 -10.34 30.19 12.91
C THR A 164 -9.17 29.55 13.61
N ILE A 165 -8.97 28.26 13.35
CA ILE A 165 -7.84 27.47 13.85
C ILE A 165 -6.93 27.20 12.65
N ASP A 166 -5.67 27.57 12.78
CA ASP A 166 -4.62 27.21 11.84
C ASP A 166 -3.96 25.91 12.28
N LEU A 167 -4.15 24.85 11.49
CA LEU A 167 -3.65 23.51 11.83
C LEU A 167 -2.13 23.39 11.67
N ALA A 168 -1.47 24.33 11.00
CA ALA A 168 -0.01 24.41 11.01
C ALA A 168 0.55 24.88 12.36
N GLN A 169 -0.24 25.62 13.13
CA GLN A 169 0.13 26.07 14.48
C GLN A 169 -0.45 25.19 15.57
N THR A 170 -1.56 24.50 15.29
CA THR A 170 -2.22 23.59 16.23
C THR A 170 -2.61 22.30 15.51
N PRO A 171 -1.63 21.41 15.24
CA PRO A 171 -1.89 20.16 14.54
C PRO A 171 -2.87 19.29 15.33
N ALA A 172 -3.70 18.54 14.61
CA ALA A 172 -4.60 17.55 15.19
C ALA A 172 -4.05 16.16 14.86
N SER A 173 -3.89 15.30 15.86
CA SER A 173 -3.35 13.96 15.66
C SER A 173 -4.18 12.89 16.34
N GLY A 174 -4.22 11.69 15.77
CA GLY A 174 -4.89 10.55 16.35
C GLY A 174 -4.46 9.24 15.71
N SER A 175 -4.70 8.15 16.42
CA SER A 175 -4.53 6.79 15.92
C SER A 175 -5.88 6.07 15.93
N PRO A 176 -6.14 5.18 14.97
CA PRO A 176 -7.28 4.27 15.04
C PRO A 176 -7.26 3.46 16.34
N ALA A 177 -8.45 3.05 16.81
CA ALA A 177 -8.54 2.19 17.97
C ALA A 177 -7.83 0.84 17.73
N PRO A 178 -7.17 0.25 18.74
CA PRO A 178 -6.59 -1.09 18.63
C PRO A 178 -7.61 -2.11 18.11
N GLY A 179 -7.18 -3.00 17.22
CA GLY A 179 -8.07 -3.94 16.53
C GLY A 179 -8.70 -3.40 15.25
N THR A 180 -8.42 -2.16 14.85
CA THR A 180 -8.74 -1.64 13.52
C THR A 180 -7.69 -2.17 12.55
N PHE A 181 -8.02 -3.16 11.72
CA PHE A 181 -7.03 -3.83 10.87
C PHE A 181 -7.03 -3.31 9.44
N GLY A 182 -5.87 -2.89 8.96
CA GLY A 182 -5.60 -2.66 7.54
C GLY A 182 -4.94 -3.86 6.87
N THR A 183 -4.86 -3.80 5.55
CA THR A 183 -4.23 -4.85 4.74
C THR A 183 -3.25 -4.28 3.74
N VAL A 184 -2.20 -5.04 3.46
CA VAL A 184 -1.37 -4.85 2.27
C VAL A 184 -1.32 -6.18 1.52
N SER A 185 -1.63 -6.13 0.22
CA SER A 185 -1.63 -7.29 -0.66
C SER A 185 -0.46 -7.19 -1.62
N PHE A 186 0.39 -8.22 -1.66
CA PHE A 186 1.48 -8.34 -2.61
C PHE A 186 1.15 -9.41 -3.66
N VAL A 187 1.17 -8.99 -4.93
CA VAL A 187 0.97 -9.86 -6.09
C VAL A 187 2.26 -9.90 -6.90
N ALA A 188 2.85 -11.09 -7.02
CA ALA A 188 4.04 -11.28 -7.83
C ALA A 188 3.68 -11.24 -9.33
N GLY A 189 4.44 -10.46 -10.08
CA GLY A 189 4.38 -10.33 -11.53
C GLY A 189 5.57 -11.01 -12.22
N GLY A 190 6.06 -10.40 -13.30
CA GLY A 190 7.20 -10.90 -14.05
C GLY A 190 8.53 -10.80 -13.30
N THR A 191 9.48 -11.64 -13.68
CA THR A 191 10.84 -11.65 -13.15
C THR A 191 11.84 -11.10 -14.17
N VAL A 192 12.85 -10.40 -13.68
CA VAL A 192 13.99 -9.90 -14.46
C VAL A 192 15.26 -10.24 -13.68
N GLY A 193 15.98 -11.28 -14.13
CA GLY A 193 17.12 -11.81 -13.37
C GLY A 193 16.68 -12.27 -11.97
N PRO A 194 17.36 -11.86 -10.88
CA PRO A 194 16.99 -12.21 -9.51
C PRO A 194 15.78 -11.42 -8.99
N TYR A 195 15.34 -10.37 -9.70
CA TYR A 195 14.30 -9.47 -9.24
C TYR A 195 12.91 -9.92 -9.70
N THR A 196 11.96 -9.89 -8.77
CA THR A 196 10.54 -10.12 -9.03
C THR A 196 9.78 -8.81 -8.90
N ARG A 197 8.99 -8.45 -9.93
CA ARG A 197 8.06 -7.32 -9.83
C ARG A 197 6.95 -7.67 -8.87
N ILE A 198 6.68 -6.80 -7.91
CA ILE A 198 5.56 -6.89 -6.97
C ILE A 198 4.61 -5.75 -7.25
N ASP A 199 3.34 -6.08 -7.44
CA ASP A 199 2.24 -5.13 -7.33
C ASP A 199 1.71 -5.17 -5.91
N ALA A 200 1.71 -4.01 -5.25
CA ALA A 200 1.24 -3.84 -3.88
C ALA A 200 -0.02 -2.99 -3.85
N GLU A 201 -1.01 -3.42 -3.08
CA GLU A 201 -2.22 -2.65 -2.78
C GLU A 201 -2.34 -2.49 -1.27
N LEU A 202 -2.44 -1.24 -0.82
CA LEU A 202 -2.57 -0.83 0.58
C LEU A 202 -4.00 -0.39 0.85
N ASP A 203 -4.60 -0.88 1.94
CA ASP A 203 -5.89 -0.41 2.48
C ASP A 203 -5.73 -0.15 3.99
N ILE A 204 -5.80 1.12 4.37
CA ILE A 204 -5.78 1.56 5.78
C ILE A 204 -7.17 2.10 6.14
N PRO A 205 -7.97 1.35 6.91
CA PRO A 205 -9.17 1.90 7.52
C PRO A 205 -8.80 2.80 8.71
N ILE A 206 -9.50 3.91 8.84
CA ILE A 206 -9.38 4.85 9.96
C ILE A 206 -10.76 5.05 10.54
N GLN A 207 -10.85 4.97 11.86
CA GLN A 207 -12.00 5.44 12.61
C GLN A 207 -11.49 6.16 13.86
N ILE A 208 -11.78 7.46 13.95
CA ILE A 208 -11.44 8.31 15.09
C ILE A 208 -12.74 8.94 15.58
N VAL A 209 -12.99 8.82 16.88
CA VAL A 209 -14.12 9.46 17.56
C VAL A 209 -13.53 10.38 18.60
N ASP A 210 -13.93 11.65 18.57
CA ASP A 210 -13.45 12.68 19.49
C ASP A 210 -14.61 13.58 19.92
N VAL A 211 -14.42 14.29 21.03
CA VAL A 211 -15.37 15.28 21.54
C VAL A 211 -14.65 16.62 21.66
N VAL A 212 -15.09 17.59 20.87
CA VAL A 212 -14.50 18.93 20.82
C VAL A 212 -15.44 19.93 21.49
N GLU A 213 -14.88 20.79 22.34
CA GLU A 213 -15.62 21.88 22.96
C GLU A 213 -15.54 23.15 22.09
N ALA A 214 -16.68 23.59 21.53
CA ALA A 214 -16.77 24.79 20.71
C ALA A 214 -17.78 25.77 21.33
N GLY A 215 -17.28 26.85 21.94
CA GLY A 215 -18.16 27.89 22.53
C GLY A 215 -19.00 27.39 23.72
N GLY A 216 -18.51 26.40 24.48
CA GLY A 216 -19.23 25.79 25.61
C GLY A 216 -20.25 24.72 25.21
N VAL A 217 -20.20 24.26 23.97
CA VAL A 217 -20.99 23.16 23.44
C VAL A 217 -20.06 22.00 23.09
N SER A 218 -20.35 20.83 23.64
CA SER A 218 -19.70 19.57 23.26
C SER A 218 -20.18 19.15 21.87
N VAL A 219 -19.24 18.94 20.95
CA VAL A 219 -19.46 18.46 19.59
C VAL A 219 -18.79 17.11 19.47
N ASP A 220 -19.59 16.07 19.27
CA ASP A 220 -19.08 14.75 18.91
C ASP A 220 -18.63 14.78 17.45
N VAL A 221 -17.39 14.42 17.19
CA VAL A 221 -16.81 14.33 15.86
C VAL A 221 -16.42 12.88 15.58
N THR A 222 -16.91 12.34 14.47
CA THR A 222 -16.50 11.02 13.97
C THR A 222 -15.86 11.17 12.60
N LEU A 223 -14.63 10.69 12.49
CA LEU A 223 -13.85 10.61 11.27
C LEU A 223 -13.79 9.16 10.83
N THR A 224 -14.26 8.87 9.63
CA THR A 224 -14.19 7.53 9.03
C THR A 224 -13.53 7.64 7.68
N ALA A 225 -12.41 6.94 7.48
CA ALA A 225 -11.68 6.97 6.23
C ALA A 225 -11.23 5.60 5.75
N HIS A 226 -11.08 5.49 4.44
CA HIS A 226 -10.32 4.43 3.78
C HIS A 226 -9.22 5.10 2.96
N ILE A 227 -7.97 4.79 3.26
CA ILE A 227 -6.82 5.18 2.46
C ILE A 227 -6.41 3.99 1.62
N ARG A 228 -6.62 4.09 0.31
CA ARG A 228 -6.29 3.04 -0.65
C ARG A 228 -5.28 3.54 -1.65
N GLY A 229 -4.18 2.83 -1.76
CA GLY A 229 -3.14 3.17 -2.71
C GLY A 229 -2.48 1.95 -3.30
N ASP A 230 -1.86 2.15 -4.46
CA ASP A 230 -1.12 1.11 -5.16
C ASP A 230 0.32 1.54 -5.44
N ALA A 231 1.19 0.54 -5.47
CA ALA A 231 2.60 0.68 -5.80
C ALA A 231 3.06 -0.52 -6.63
N SER A 232 4.09 -0.32 -7.45
CA SER A 232 4.83 -1.43 -8.06
C SER A 232 6.32 -1.26 -7.76
N PHE A 233 6.98 -2.31 -7.34
CA PHE A 233 8.42 -2.30 -7.05
C PHE A 233 9.05 -3.64 -7.39
N TYR A 234 10.39 -3.70 -7.41
CA TYR A 234 11.14 -4.93 -7.60
C TYR A 234 11.76 -5.37 -6.28
N VAL A 235 11.74 -6.67 -6.01
CA VAL A 235 12.38 -7.28 -4.85
C VAL A 235 13.14 -8.53 -5.29
N ALA A 236 14.34 -8.75 -4.75
CA ALA A 236 15.05 -10.01 -4.87
C ALA A 236 14.64 -10.92 -3.70
N LEU A 237 13.54 -11.68 -3.85
CA LEU A 237 13.02 -12.50 -2.74
C LEU A 237 14.04 -13.50 -2.20
N ALA A 238 14.86 -14.06 -3.09
CA ALA A 238 15.93 -15.00 -2.76
C ALA A 238 17.31 -14.32 -2.77
N GLY A 239 17.37 -13.01 -2.52
CA GLY A 239 18.55 -12.14 -2.57
C GLY A 239 19.32 -12.15 -3.89
N VAL A 240 20.40 -11.35 -3.93
CA VAL A 240 21.26 -11.23 -5.11
C VAL A 240 22.65 -11.79 -4.74
N PRO A 241 23.17 -12.80 -5.43
CA PRO A 241 24.53 -13.27 -5.17
C PRO A 241 25.55 -12.14 -5.34
N GLY A 242 26.41 -11.95 -4.35
CA GLY A 242 27.40 -10.88 -4.31
C GLY A 242 26.93 -9.58 -3.67
N ASP A 243 25.62 -9.43 -3.39
CA ASP A 243 25.05 -8.34 -2.57
C ASP A 243 25.27 -8.70 -1.10
N PHE A 244 26.45 -8.32 -0.60
CA PHE A 244 26.94 -8.68 0.73
C PHE A 244 26.48 -7.69 1.80
N ASP A 245 26.22 -6.43 1.45
CA ASP A 245 25.65 -5.45 2.38
C ASP A 245 24.12 -5.46 2.42
N GLN A 246 23.48 -6.24 1.53
CA GLN A 246 22.04 -6.52 1.48
C GLN A 246 21.20 -5.26 1.19
N ASP A 247 21.70 -4.37 0.34
CA ASP A 247 20.98 -3.17 -0.07
C ASP A 247 20.22 -3.33 -1.41
N GLY A 248 20.35 -4.50 -2.04
CA GLY A 248 19.62 -4.90 -3.24
C GLY A 248 20.37 -4.70 -4.54
N ASP A 249 21.59 -4.17 -4.50
CA ASP A 249 22.50 -4.08 -5.63
C ASP A 249 23.83 -4.81 -5.39
N VAL A 250 24.62 -4.96 -6.46
CA VAL A 250 25.97 -5.56 -6.36
C VAL A 250 26.96 -4.52 -6.85
N ASP A 251 27.63 -3.84 -5.94
CA ASP A 251 28.50 -2.71 -6.23
C ASP A 251 29.84 -2.73 -5.45
N ALA A 252 30.51 -1.58 -5.36
CA ALA A 252 31.80 -1.46 -4.71
C ALA A 252 31.74 -1.50 -3.16
N THR A 253 30.58 -1.30 -2.55
CA THR A 253 30.36 -1.34 -1.09
C THR A 253 30.33 -2.77 -0.54
N ASP A 254 30.00 -3.75 -1.38
CA ASP A 254 30.06 -5.18 -1.07
C ASP A 254 31.48 -5.69 -0.85
N LEU A 255 32.41 -5.28 -1.73
CA LEU A 255 33.75 -5.86 -1.80
C LEU A 255 34.55 -5.76 -0.48
N PRO A 256 34.47 -4.68 0.30
CA PRO A 256 35.02 -4.63 1.66
C PRO A 256 34.55 -5.77 2.59
N ILE A 257 33.30 -6.22 2.49
CA ILE A 257 32.75 -7.30 3.33
C ILE A 257 33.40 -8.63 2.97
N LEU A 258 33.48 -8.95 1.68
CA LEU A 258 34.19 -10.14 1.22
C LEU A 258 35.65 -10.12 1.63
N LYS A 259 36.35 -8.99 1.46
CA LYS A 259 37.76 -8.84 1.86
C LYS A 259 37.98 -9.04 3.35
N ALA A 260 37.05 -8.61 4.19
CA ALA A 260 37.14 -8.76 5.64
C ALA A 260 36.99 -10.22 6.08
N ASN A 261 36.30 -11.05 5.31
CA ASN A 261 36.00 -12.44 5.61
C ASN A 261 36.76 -13.45 4.73
N PHE A 262 37.59 -12.98 3.79
CA PHE A 262 38.28 -13.82 2.82
C PHE A 262 39.15 -14.89 3.49
N GLY A 263 38.99 -16.14 3.08
CA GLY A 263 39.63 -17.32 3.65
C GLY A 263 38.86 -17.96 4.81
N LEU A 264 37.63 -17.51 5.11
CA LEU A 264 36.73 -18.19 6.04
C LEU A 264 36.31 -19.53 5.42
N ALA A 265 36.84 -20.64 5.95
CA ALA A 265 36.68 -21.97 5.33
C ALA A 265 35.32 -22.66 5.60
N SER A 266 34.46 -22.07 6.44
CA SER A 266 33.13 -22.59 6.76
C SER A 266 32.33 -21.60 7.61
N GLY A 267 31.01 -21.63 7.49
CA GLY A 267 30.10 -20.80 8.29
C GLY A 267 30.00 -19.37 7.79
N ALA A 268 30.49 -19.10 6.59
CA ALA A 268 30.14 -17.89 5.87
C ALA A 268 28.64 -17.89 5.55
N THR A 269 28.09 -16.70 5.48
CA THR A 269 26.72 -16.39 5.10
C THR A 269 26.77 -15.37 3.98
N ALA A 270 25.64 -15.13 3.31
CA ALA A 270 25.52 -14.08 2.30
C ALA A 270 26.08 -12.73 2.79
N SER A 271 25.74 -12.30 4.00
CA SER A 271 26.23 -11.02 4.55
C SER A 271 27.70 -11.04 5.02
N THR A 272 28.39 -12.17 4.88
CA THR A 272 29.80 -12.31 5.26
C THR A 272 30.66 -12.83 4.11
N GLY A 273 30.19 -12.75 2.87
CA GLY A 273 31.00 -13.06 1.68
C GLY A 273 30.68 -14.37 0.97
N ASP A 274 29.66 -15.13 1.36
CA ASP A 274 29.24 -16.37 0.66
C ASP A 274 28.25 -16.04 -0.47
N ALA A 275 28.78 -15.82 -1.67
CA ALA A 275 27.99 -15.48 -2.86
C ALA A 275 27.50 -16.71 -3.63
N ASP A 276 28.19 -17.85 -3.55
CA ASP A 276 27.79 -19.06 -4.29
C ASP A 276 27.03 -20.10 -3.45
N GLY A 277 26.94 -19.89 -2.14
CA GLY A 277 26.13 -20.66 -1.21
C GLY A 277 26.81 -21.90 -0.67
N ASP A 278 28.14 -22.00 -0.71
CA ASP A 278 28.91 -23.14 -0.23
C ASP A 278 29.37 -23.02 1.24
N ALA A 279 29.00 -21.91 1.88
CA ALA A 279 29.30 -21.55 3.26
C ALA A 279 30.79 -21.27 3.54
N ASP A 280 31.59 -20.99 2.53
CA ASP A 280 32.93 -20.40 2.67
C ASP A 280 32.99 -18.97 2.08
N ALA A 281 34.14 -18.31 2.17
CA ALA A 281 34.33 -16.97 1.60
C ALA A 281 35.70 -16.91 0.90
N ASP A 282 35.73 -17.18 -0.39
CA ASP A 282 36.96 -17.41 -1.15
C ASP A 282 37.00 -16.72 -2.54
N GLY A 283 37.85 -17.23 -3.43
CA GLY A 283 38.01 -16.71 -4.79
C GLY A 283 36.80 -16.98 -5.71
N HIS A 284 36.02 -18.02 -5.45
CA HIS A 284 34.78 -18.32 -6.16
C HIS A 284 33.71 -17.26 -5.84
N ASP A 285 33.60 -16.84 -4.58
CA ASP A 285 32.71 -15.75 -4.19
C ASP A 285 33.12 -14.42 -4.81
N PHE A 286 34.42 -14.14 -4.85
CA PHE A 286 34.94 -12.96 -5.53
C PHE A 286 34.59 -12.96 -7.02
N LEU A 287 34.69 -14.12 -7.68
CA LEU A 287 34.30 -14.26 -9.09
C LEU A 287 32.78 -14.10 -9.27
N ALA A 288 31.99 -14.64 -8.34
CA ALA A 288 30.53 -14.50 -8.33
C ALA A 288 30.11 -13.02 -8.18
N TRP A 289 30.74 -12.27 -7.28
CA TRP A 289 30.57 -10.82 -7.13
C TRP A 289 31.02 -10.09 -8.41
N GLN A 290 32.21 -10.36 -8.93
CA GLN A 290 32.71 -9.70 -10.15
C GLN A 290 31.78 -9.91 -11.35
N SER A 291 31.20 -11.10 -11.49
CA SER A 291 30.28 -11.40 -12.60
C SER A 291 28.96 -10.62 -12.54
N ARG A 292 28.63 -10.06 -11.37
CA ARG A 292 27.38 -9.32 -11.10
C ARG A 292 27.62 -7.87 -10.72
N PHE A 293 28.86 -7.39 -10.68
CA PHE A 293 29.17 -6.01 -10.39
C PHE A 293 28.38 -5.04 -11.29
N ALA A 294 27.83 -3.99 -10.69
CA ALA A 294 26.89 -3.03 -11.27
C ALA A 294 25.52 -3.64 -11.67
N THR A 295 25.09 -4.72 -10.99
CA THR A 295 23.70 -5.21 -11.08
C THR A 295 22.84 -4.40 -10.11
N LEU A 296 21.82 -3.73 -10.64
CA LEU A 296 20.90 -2.89 -9.87
C LEU A 296 19.46 -3.38 -10.04
N PRO A 297 18.57 -3.14 -9.07
CA PRO A 297 17.14 -3.35 -9.25
C PRO A 297 16.64 -2.57 -10.49
N PRO A 298 15.78 -3.18 -11.33
CA PRO A 298 15.19 -2.45 -12.45
C PRO A 298 14.40 -1.23 -11.93
N PRO A 299 14.33 -0.13 -12.70
CA PRO A 299 13.49 1.00 -12.31
C PRO A 299 12.04 0.53 -12.16
N ALA A 300 11.42 0.87 -11.04
CA ALA A 300 10.02 0.58 -10.78
C ALA A 300 9.17 1.17 -11.92
N ALA A 301 8.49 0.30 -12.68
CA ALA A 301 7.59 0.75 -13.74
C ALA A 301 6.35 1.37 -13.09
N ALA A 302 6.10 2.66 -13.33
CA ALA A 302 4.84 3.28 -12.94
C ALA A 302 3.69 2.46 -13.54
N ARG A 303 2.70 2.10 -12.72
CA ARG A 303 1.50 1.41 -13.19
C ARG A 303 0.82 2.31 -14.23
N ALA A 304 0.87 1.90 -15.49
CA ALA A 304 0.14 2.60 -16.53
C ALA A 304 -1.35 2.45 -16.23
N VAL A 305 -2.02 3.53 -15.82
CA VAL A 305 -3.48 3.60 -15.85
C VAL A 305 -3.87 3.56 -17.32
N VAL A 306 -4.09 2.37 -17.86
CA VAL A 306 -4.71 2.23 -19.16
C VAL A 306 -6.12 2.76 -18.97
N ALA A 307 -6.37 3.97 -19.49
CA ALA A 307 -7.72 4.52 -19.57
C ALA A 307 -8.58 3.47 -20.28
N VAL A 308 -9.45 2.81 -19.52
CA VAL A 308 -10.43 1.88 -20.07
C VAL A 308 -11.32 2.75 -20.96
N PRO A 309 -11.37 2.54 -22.28
CA PRO A 309 -12.28 3.30 -23.13
C PRO A 309 -13.69 3.09 -22.61
N GLU A 310 -14.36 4.16 -22.19
CA GLU A 310 -15.75 4.06 -21.77
C GLU A 310 -16.53 3.37 -22.88
N PRO A 311 -17.34 2.34 -22.56
CA PRO A 311 -18.00 1.56 -23.58
C PRO A 311 -18.92 2.48 -24.39
N THR A 312 -18.67 2.57 -25.69
CA THR A 312 -19.50 3.30 -26.67
C THR A 312 -20.93 2.75 -26.81
N SER A 313 -21.33 1.82 -25.93
CA SER A 313 -22.65 1.21 -25.84
C SER A 313 -23.75 2.23 -25.56
N VAL A 314 -23.48 3.31 -24.82
CA VAL A 314 -24.44 4.40 -24.59
C VAL A 314 -24.74 5.15 -25.89
N LEU A 315 -23.72 5.45 -26.69
CA LEU A 315 -23.87 6.08 -28.02
C LEU A 315 -24.60 5.15 -29.00
N ALA A 316 -24.29 3.85 -28.99
CA ALA A 316 -25.00 2.87 -29.81
C ALA A 316 -26.48 2.73 -29.42
N ALA A 317 -26.81 2.77 -28.13
CA ALA A 317 -28.19 2.73 -27.64
C ALA A 317 -28.99 3.98 -28.07
N ILE A 318 -28.39 5.17 -28.00
CA ILE A 318 -29.06 6.42 -28.43
C ILE A 318 -29.32 6.41 -29.95
N VAL A 319 -28.35 5.96 -30.76
CA VAL A 319 -28.50 5.88 -32.22
C VAL A 319 -29.61 4.89 -32.64
N CYS A 320 -29.74 3.76 -31.93
CA CYS A 320 -30.80 2.78 -32.19
C CYS A 320 -32.20 3.26 -31.79
N LEU A 321 -32.33 4.18 -30.83
CA LEU A 321 -33.62 4.69 -30.36
C LEU A 321 -34.20 5.83 -31.22
N LEU A 322 -33.36 6.58 -31.93
CA LEU A 322 -33.77 7.67 -32.85
C LEU A 322 -34.77 7.23 -33.95
N PRO A 323 -34.60 6.10 -34.66
CA PRO A 323 -35.58 5.65 -35.66
C PRO A 323 -36.88 5.10 -35.04
N MET A 324 -36.87 4.65 -33.79
CA MET A 324 -38.09 4.20 -33.09
C MET A 324 -38.97 5.36 -32.61
N ALA A 325 -38.35 6.46 -32.15
CA ALA A 325 -39.08 7.67 -31.74
C ALA A 325 -39.74 8.38 -32.93
N SER A 326 -39.05 8.46 -34.08
CA SER A 326 -39.59 9.07 -35.30
C SER A 326 -40.75 8.30 -35.93
N ARG A 327 -40.84 6.98 -35.71
CA ARG A 327 -41.98 6.15 -36.16
C ARG A 327 -43.23 6.34 -35.30
N ARG A 328 -43.10 6.59 -34.00
CA ARG A 328 -44.25 6.84 -33.11
C ARG A 328 -44.89 8.22 -33.34
N LEU A 329 -44.10 9.23 -33.68
CA LEU A 329 -44.61 10.57 -33.98
C LEU A 329 -45.35 10.66 -35.32
N ARG A 330 -45.03 9.80 -36.30
CA ARG A 330 -45.73 9.73 -37.60
C ARG A 330 -47.06 8.98 -37.55
N GLY A 331 -47.28 8.12 -36.55
CA GLY A 331 -48.53 7.37 -36.37
C GLY A 331 -49.63 8.12 -35.61
N LEU A 332 -49.32 9.26 -35.00
CA LEU A 332 -50.27 10.11 -34.27
C LEU A 332 -50.80 11.29 -35.10
N ALA A 333 -50.37 11.41 -36.36
CA ALA A 333 -50.75 12.48 -37.28
C ALA A 333 -51.62 12.00 -38.46
N ALA A 334 -52.24 10.82 -38.34
CA ALA A 334 -53.16 10.25 -39.33
C ALA A 334 -54.52 9.94 -38.68
#